data_AF-A0A7V7D7X4-F1
#
_entry.id   AF-A0A7V7D7X4-F1
#
_cell.length_a   1.000
_cell.length_b   1.000
_cell.length_c   1.000
_cell.angle_alpha   90.00
_cell.angle_beta   90.00
_cell.angle_gamma   90.00
#
_symmetry.space_group_name_H-M   'P 1'
#
loop_
_entity.id
_entity.type
_entity.pdbx_description
1 polymer ?
#
loop_
_entity_poly.entity_id
_entity_poly.type
_entity_poly.pdbx_seq_one_letter_code
_entity_poly.pdbx_strand_id
1 'polypeptide(L)'
;MLDTNREIQELAADYAGALRDGCIPAFLKSLTREEAKRIASSRQFQDAAEVTRILNGVGFADKAMIPNVDLFISRVNAEISSRLKKARASSRGRRKAVARHAAGTEKRAEKSV
;
A
#
# COMPACT_ATOMS: atom_id res chain seq x y z
N MET A 1 -16.66 15.22 -5.69
CA MET A 1 -15.62 14.31 -5.17
C MET A 1 -15.90 14.17 -3.69
N LEU A 2 -15.97 12.94 -3.18
CA LEU A 2 -16.52 12.61 -1.86
C LEU A 2 -15.69 13.23 -0.74
N ASP A 3 -16.34 14.09 0.05
CA ASP A 3 -15.88 14.59 1.35
C ASP A 3 -15.73 13.43 2.34
N THR A 4 -14.60 12.74 2.33
CA THR A 4 -14.26 11.77 3.39
C THR A 4 -13.01 12.24 4.11
N ASN A 5 -13.10 13.40 4.74
CA ASN A 5 -12.14 13.79 5.78
C ASN A 5 -12.55 13.11 7.08
N ARG A 6 -11.79 12.11 7.51
CA ARG A 6 -12.02 11.43 8.79
C ARG A 6 -11.59 12.27 9.99
N GLU A 7 -12.25 12.05 11.12
CA GLU A 7 -11.86 12.67 12.39
C GLU A 7 -10.57 12.05 12.95
N ILE A 8 -9.89 12.77 13.85
CA ILE A 8 -8.66 12.26 14.50
C ILE A 8 -8.90 10.95 15.25
N GLN A 9 -10.07 10.77 15.86
CA GLN A 9 -10.42 9.55 16.58
C GLN A 9 -10.58 8.36 15.65
N GLU A 10 -11.23 8.56 14.50
CA GLU A 10 -11.38 7.54 13.46
C GLU A 10 -10.01 7.14 12.88
N LEU A 11 -9.17 8.13 12.58
CA LEU A 11 -7.80 7.89 12.11
C LEU A 11 -6.96 7.14 13.16
N ALA A 12 -7.17 7.41 14.45
CA ALA A 12 -6.48 6.70 15.53
C ALA A 12 -6.96 5.24 15.65
N ALA A 13 -8.27 4.99 15.47
CA ALA A 13 -8.82 3.64 15.44
C ALA A 13 -8.29 2.84 14.24
N ASP A 14 -8.24 3.46 13.06
CA ASP A 14 -7.67 2.86 11.85
C ASP A 14 -6.17 2.58 12.01
N TYR A 15 -5.42 3.52 12.63
CA TYR A 15 -4.01 3.31 12.97
C TYR A 15 -3.83 2.11 13.91
N ALA A 16 -4.67 1.98 14.94
CA ALA A 16 -4.61 0.86 15.88
C ALA A 16 -4.90 -0.49 15.23
N GLY A 17 -5.93 -0.54 14.36
CA GLY A 17 -6.21 -1.72 13.55
C GLY A 17 -5.03 -2.08 12.64
N ALA A 18 -4.47 -1.08 11.95
CA ALA A 18 -3.33 -1.27 11.08
C ALA A 18 -2.05 -1.69 11.84
N LEU A 19 -1.88 -1.25 13.08
CA LEU A 19 -0.77 -1.66 13.93
C LEU A 19 -0.91 -3.13 14.33
N ARG A 20 -2.10 -3.54 14.78
CA ARG A 20 -2.41 -4.93 15.14
C ARG A 20 -2.18 -5.89 13.98
N ASP A 21 -2.61 -5.50 12.78
CA ASP A 21 -2.54 -6.34 11.59
C ASP A 21 -1.16 -6.24 10.89
N GLY A 22 -0.27 -5.38 11.42
CA GLY A 22 1.07 -5.12 10.89
C GLY A 22 1.06 -4.51 9.48
N CYS A 23 0.06 -3.68 9.18
CA CYS A 23 -0.16 -3.03 7.89
C CYS A 23 -0.11 -1.49 7.98
N ILE A 24 0.63 -0.93 8.94
CA ILE A 24 0.89 0.53 9.06
C ILE A 24 1.24 1.21 7.73
N PRO A 25 2.11 0.65 6.86
CA PRO A 25 2.39 1.29 5.57
C PRO A 25 1.17 1.43 4.66
N ALA A 26 0.18 0.54 4.75
CA ALA A 26 -1.07 0.63 3.99
C ALA A 26 -1.97 1.73 4.55
N PHE A 27 -2.10 1.85 5.88
CA PHE A 27 -2.79 2.96 6.53
C PHE A 27 -2.18 4.31 6.13
N LEU A 28 -0.87 4.47 6.23
CA LEU A 28 -0.22 5.73 5.88
C LEU A 28 -0.41 6.12 4.41
N LYS A 29 -0.53 5.13 3.51
CA LYS A 29 -0.82 5.36 2.09
C LYS A 29 -2.28 5.67 1.81
N SER A 30 -3.22 5.30 2.68
CA SER A 30 -4.65 5.58 2.50
C SER A 30 -5.05 6.98 2.93
N LEU A 31 -4.17 7.69 3.65
CA LEU A 31 -4.41 9.05 4.10
C LEU A 31 -4.49 10.03 2.93
N THR A 32 -5.48 10.91 2.98
CA THR A 32 -5.45 12.13 2.15
C THR A 32 -4.33 13.06 2.64
N ARG A 33 -4.00 14.08 1.84
CA ARG A 33 -2.97 15.06 2.22
C ARG A 33 -3.41 15.85 3.46
N GLU A 34 -4.71 16.12 3.56
CA GLU A 34 -5.35 16.85 4.66
C GLU A 34 -5.34 16.01 5.93
N GLU A 35 -5.71 14.73 5.85
CA GLU A 35 -5.62 13.78 6.96
C GLU A 35 -4.18 13.62 7.44
N ALA A 36 -3.22 13.45 6.51
CA ALA A 36 -1.80 13.34 6.84
C ALA A 36 -1.26 14.57 7.58
N LYS A 37 -1.61 15.78 7.12
CA LYS A 37 -1.25 17.02 7.81
C LYS A 37 -1.88 17.10 9.19
N ARG A 38 -3.16 16.71 9.31
CA ARG A 38 -3.93 16.76 10.56
C ARG A 38 -3.34 15.82 11.62
N ILE A 39 -3.02 14.58 11.25
CA ILE A 39 -2.40 13.64 12.20
C ILE A 39 -0.98 14.05 12.56
N ALA A 40 -0.24 14.69 11.64
CA ALA A 40 1.11 15.15 11.91
C ALA A 40 1.17 16.30 12.92
N SER A 41 0.17 17.21 12.91
CA SER A 41 0.09 18.34 13.86
C SER A 41 -0.75 18.05 15.11
N SER A 42 -1.51 16.95 15.13
CA SER A 42 -2.39 16.61 16.26
C SER A 42 -1.63 15.88 17.36
N ARG A 43 -1.44 16.57 18.50
CA ARG A 43 -0.91 15.96 19.72
C ARG A 43 -1.78 14.79 20.21
N GLN A 44 -3.10 14.95 20.14
CA GLN A 44 -4.05 13.89 20.52
C GLN A 44 -3.82 12.61 19.72
N PHE A 45 -3.56 12.72 18.42
CA PHE A 45 -3.24 11.56 17.59
C PHE A 45 -1.89 10.94 17.97
N GLN A 46 -0.87 11.78 18.19
CA GLN A 46 0.47 11.31 18.57
C GLN A 46 0.44 10.54 19.89
N ASP A 47 -0.22 11.09 20.92
CA ASP A 47 -0.38 10.46 22.23
C ASP A 47 -1.15 9.12 22.10
N ALA A 48 -2.26 9.12 21.36
CA ALA A 48 -3.03 7.90 21.12
C ALA A 48 -2.22 6.83 20.36
N ALA A 49 -1.44 7.24 19.36
CA ALA A 49 -0.60 6.34 18.58
C ALA A 49 0.58 5.77 19.40
N GLU A 50 1.10 6.54 20.36
CA GLU A 50 2.12 6.08 21.29
C GLU A 50 1.55 5.06 22.28
N VAL A 51 0.44 5.37 22.95
CA VAL A 51 -0.25 4.43 23.85
C VAL A 51 -0.60 3.14 23.11
N THR A 52 -1.11 3.24 21.89
CA THR A 52 -1.43 2.08 21.05
C THR A 52 -0.20 1.25 20.73
N ARG A 53 0.95 1.88 20.46
CA ARG A 53 2.23 1.17 20.24
C ARG A 53 2.70 0.44 21.48
N ILE A 54 2.63 1.09 22.64
CA ILE A 54 3.00 0.47 23.92
C ILE A 54 2.10 -0.74 24.20
N LEU A 55 0.77 -0.57 24.11
CA LEU A 55 -0.19 -1.64 24.35
C LEU A 55 -0.07 -2.80 23.36
N ASN A 56 0.20 -2.49 22.09
CA ASN A 56 0.51 -3.51 21.09
C ASN A 56 1.80 -4.26 21.50
N GLY A 57 2.87 -3.53 21.85
CA GLY A 57 4.11 -4.12 22.34
C GLY A 57 3.91 -5.04 23.55
N VAL A 58 3.12 -4.62 24.54
CA VAL A 58 2.80 -5.43 25.74
C VAL A 58 1.95 -6.64 25.38
N GLY A 59 0.88 -6.47 24.60
CA GLY A 59 0.00 -7.58 24.18
C GLY A 59 0.67 -8.61 23.27
N PHE A 60 1.79 -8.23 22.65
CA PHE A 60 2.65 -9.13 21.89
C PHE A 60 3.97 -9.44 22.60
N ALA A 61 4.23 -8.97 23.83
CA ALA A 61 5.51 -9.21 24.51
C ALA A 61 5.76 -10.71 24.74
N ASP A 62 4.72 -11.45 25.16
CA ASP A 62 4.79 -12.92 25.31
C ASP A 62 4.87 -13.64 23.96
N LYS A 63 4.32 -13.04 22.88
CA LYS A 63 4.37 -13.59 21.52
C LYS A 63 5.64 -13.21 20.76
N ALA A 64 6.35 -12.15 21.17
CA ALA A 64 7.58 -11.67 20.57
C ALA A 64 8.75 -12.64 20.82
N MET A 65 8.61 -13.54 21.80
CA MET A 65 9.55 -14.65 21.99
C MET A 65 9.46 -15.72 20.89
N ILE A 66 8.39 -15.74 20.09
CA ILE A 66 8.21 -16.70 19.00
C ILE A 66 8.02 -15.92 17.69
N PRO A 67 9.08 -15.71 16.90
CA PRO A 67 8.93 -15.10 15.59
C PRO A 67 7.91 -15.91 14.76
N ASN A 68 6.86 -15.24 14.29
CA ASN A 68 5.85 -15.86 13.43
C ASN A 68 6.40 -15.98 12.00
N VAL A 69 7.13 -17.07 11.77
CA VAL A 69 7.80 -17.38 10.50
C VAL A 69 6.78 -17.53 9.37
N ASP A 70 5.58 -18.05 9.65
CA ASP A 70 4.54 -18.25 8.64
C ASP A 70 4.01 -16.92 8.08
N LEU A 71 3.86 -15.91 8.92
CA LEU A 71 3.46 -14.56 8.50
C LEU A 71 4.57 -13.89 7.67
N PHE A 72 5.84 -14.08 8.06
CA PHE A 72 6.98 -13.61 7.29
C PHE A 72 7.02 -14.24 5.89
N ILE A 73 6.92 -15.57 5.81
CA ILE A 73 6.87 -16.32 4.56
C ILE A 73 5.69 -15.85 3.69
N SER A 74 4.51 -15.68 4.29
CA SER A 74 3.31 -15.22 3.57
C SER A 74 3.52 -13.83 2.95
N ARG A 75 4.13 -12.89 3.69
CA ARG A 75 4.44 -11.55 3.19
C ARG A 75 5.48 -11.57 2.07
N VAL A 76 6.52 -12.38 2.20
CA VAL A 76 7.55 -12.57 1.16
C VAL A 76 6.93 -13.15 -0.12
N ASN A 77 6.09 -14.18 0.00
CA ASN A 77 5.41 -14.80 -1.13
C ASN A 77 4.46 -13.82 -1.84
N ALA A 78 3.75 -12.98 -1.08
CA ALA A 78 2.90 -11.93 -1.64
C ALA A 78 3.72 -10.90 -2.44
N GLU A 79 4.86 -10.46 -1.92
CA GLU A 79 5.76 -9.52 -2.58
C GLU A 79 6.39 -10.13 -3.85
N ILE A 80 6.86 -11.38 -3.81
CA ILE A 80 7.36 -12.11 -4.98
C ILE A 80 6.27 -12.20 -6.05
N SER A 81 5.05 -12.57 -5.67
CA SER A 81 3.91 -12.68 -6.59
C SER A 81 3.55 -11.33 -7.21
N SER A 82 3.60 -10.25 -6.44
CA SER A 82 3.38 -8.88 -6.92
C SER A 82 4.43 -8.48 -7.97
N ARG A 83 5.71 -8.75 -7.70
CA ARG A 83 6.81 -8.48 -8.64
C ARG A 83 6.69 -9.29 -9.91
N LEU A 84 6.34 -10.58 -9.81
CA LEU A 84 6.09 -11.45 -10.97
C LEU A 84 4.92 -10.93 -11.82
N LYS A 85 3.81 -10.52 -11.19
CA LYS A 85 2.68 -9.90 -11.89
C LYS A 85 3.10 -8.59 -12.58
N LYS A 86 3.88 -7.73 -11.92
CA LYS A 86 4.39 -6.47 -12.48
C LYS A 86 5.33 -6.71 -13.67
N ALA A 87 6.23 -7.70 -13.58
CA ALA A 87 7.12 -8.09 -14.69
C ALA A 87 6.35 -8.67 -15.89
N ARG A 88 5.29 -9.45 -15.64
CA ARG A 88 4.39 -9.92 -16.71
C ARG A 88 3.59 -8.79 -17.34
N ALA A 89 3.11 -7.83 -16.54
CA ALA A 89 2.39 -6.67 -17.05
C ALA A 89 3.28 -5.77 -17.93
N SER A 90 4.53 -5.52 -17.53
CA SER A 90 5.48 -4.71 -18.32
C SER A 90 5.86 -5.38 -19.65
N SER A 91 6.07 -6.70 -19.65
CA SER A 91 6.35 -7.45 -20.90
C SER A 91 5.15 -7.51 -21.85
N ARG A 92 3.91 -7.59 -21.34
CA ARG A 92 2.69 -7.53 -22.15
C ARG A 92 2.45 -6.14 -22.72
N GLY A 93 2.75 -5.09 -21.95
CA GLY A 93 2.70 -3.70 -22.41
C GLY A 93 3.68 -3.44 -23.55
N ARG A 94 4.92 -3.94 -23.45
CA ARG A 94 5.94 -3.82 -24.49
C ARG A 94 5.54 -4.54 -25.78
N ARG A 95 5.00 -5.77 -25.69
CA ARG A 95 4.48 -6.51 -26.86
C ARG A 95 3.30 -5.79 -27.54
N LYS A 96 2.38 -5.21 -26.77
CA LYS A 96 1.24 -4.45 -27.33
C LYS A 96 1.66 -3.09 -27.91
N ALA A 97 2.77 -2.51 -27.46
CA ALA A 97 3.35 -1.30 -28.04
C ALA A 97 4.05 -1.62 -29.37
N VAL A 98 4.85 -2.69 -29.43
CA VAL A 98 5.53 -3.14 -30.66
C VAL A 98 4.52 -3.53 -31.75
N ALA A 99 3.48 -4.30 -31.39
CA ALA A 99 2.43 -4.67 -32.35
C ALA A 99 1.64 -3.46 -32.90
N ARG A 100 1.41 -2.43 -32.07
CA ARG A 100 0.75 -1.18 -32.52
C ARG A 100 1.65 -0.31 -33.39
N HIS A 101 2.97 -0.35 -33.15
CA HIS A 101 3.94 0.37 -33.97
C HIS A 101 4.08 -0.27 -35.36
N ALA A 102 4.08 -1.61 -35.44
CA ALA A 102 4.12 -2.35 -36.71
C ALA A 102 2.84 -2.15 -37.55
N ALA A 103 1.65 -2.20 -36.93
CA ALA A 103 0.38 -1.98 -37.62
C ALA A 103 0.17 -0.51 -38.07
N GLY A 104 0.86 0.45 -37.41
CA GLY A 104 0.85 1.86 -37.81
C GLY A 104 1.74 2.17 -39.01
N THR A 105 2.84 1.40 -39.19
CA THR A 105 3.76 1.56 -40.33
C THR A 105 3.21 0.98 -41.63
N GLU A 106 2.47 -0.13 -41.60
CA GLU A 106 1.85 -0.71 -42.81
C GLU A 106 0.76 0.19 -43.42
N LYS A 107 -0.11 0.79 -42.59
CA LYS A 107 -1.19 1.67 -43.08
C LYS A 107 -0.71 2.98 -43.71
N ARG A 108 0.56 3.35 -43.54
CA ARG A 108 1.14 4.56 -44.13
C ARG A 108 1.78 4.30 -45.50
N ALA A 109 2.13 3.05 -45.82
CA ALA A 109 2.66 2.67 -47.13
C ALA A 109 1.55 2.50 -48.20
N GLU A 110 0.31 2.21 -47.78
CA GLU A 110 -0.81 1.92 -48.68
C GLU A 110 -1.57 3.18 -49.16
N LYS A 111 -1.20 4.38 -48.67
CA LYS A 111 -1.82 5.67 -49.06
C LYS A 111 -0.94 6.52 -50.00
N SER A 112 0.11 5.95 -50.58
CA SER A 112 1.05 6.67 -51.45
C SER A 112 1.23 6.03 -52.83
N VAL A 113 0.23 5.30 -53.31
CA VAL A 113 0.15 4.83 -54.71
C VAL A 113 -1.07 5.45 -55.37
#